data_AF-A0A3D1DPJ1-F1
#
_entry.id   AF-A0A3D1DPJ1-F1
#
_cell.length_a   1.000
_cell.length_b   1.000
_cell.length_c   1.000
_cell.angle_alpha   90.00
_cell.angle_beta   90.00
_cell.angle_gamma   90.00
#
_symmetry.space_group_name_H-M   'P 1'
#
loop_
_entity.id
_entity.type
_entity.pdbx_description
1 polymer ?
#
loop_
_entity_poly.entity_id
_entity_poly.type
_entity_poly.pdbx_seq_one_letter_code
_entity_poly.pdbx_strand_id
1 'polypeptide(L)' 'LDDLQERGMLDSTLVAVITEFGRTPKINGTAGRDHWSDVFSIVMAGGGLKSGQVIGTSNSRGEVPHDRPVHYNDVLA' A
#
# COMPACT_ATOMS: atom_id res chain seq x y z
N LEU A 1 -12.76 -10.97 2.47
CA LEU A 1 -13.38 -10.51 1.20
C LEU A 1 -14.57 -11.40 0.87
N ASP A 2 -14.44 -12.70 1.05
CA ASP A 2 -15.49 -13.71 0.81
C ASP A 2 -16.82 -13.38 1.51
N ASP A 3 -16.83 -13.05 2.81
CA ASP A 3 -18.07 -12.64 3.52
C ASP A 3 -18.78 -11.45 2.84
N LEU A 4 -18.03 -10.42 2.45
CA LEU A 4 -18.58 -9.26 1.75
C LEU A 4 -19.12 -9.65 0.37
N GLN A 5 -18.48 -10.60 -0.31
CA GLN A 5 -18.95 -11.09 -1.61
C GLN A 5 -20.24 -11.90 -1.46
N GLU A 6 -20.28 -12.85 -0.52
CA GLU A 6 -21.45 -13.70 -0.24
C GLU A 6 -22.67 -12.87 0.16
N ARG A 7 -22.44 -11.76 0.87
CA ARG A 7 -23.50 -10.83 1.29
C ARG A 7 -23.87 -9.78 0.25
N GLY A 8 -23.24 -9.81 -0.94
CA GLY A 8 -23.48 -8.83 -2.01
C GLY A 8 -23.03 -7.40 -1.66
N MET A 9 -22.13 -7.24 -0.70
CA MET A 9 -21.66 -5.95 -0.19
C MET A 9 -20.29 -5.54 -0.73
N LEU A 10 -19.54 -6.46 -1.34
CA LEU A 10 -18.18 -6.18 -1.79
C LEU A 10 -18.11 -5.03 -2.80
N ASP A 11 -19.11 -4.87 -3.65
CA ASP A 11 -19.16 -3.81 -4.66
C ASP A 11 -19.36 -2.41 -4.05
N SER A 12 -20.02 -2.31 -2.89
CA SER A 12 -20.27 -1.02 -2.22
C SER A 12 -19.35 -0.75 -1.03
N THR A 13 -18.48 -1.71 -0.68
CA THR A 13 -17.59 -1.62 0.49
C THR A 13 -16.13 -1.64 0.07
N LEU A 14 -15.41 -0.53 0.30
CA LEU A 14 -13.96 -0.50 0.15
C LEU A 14 -13.29 -1.05 1.41
N VAL A 15 -12.45 -2.06 1.25
CA VAL A 15 -11.53 -2.56 2.29
C VAL A 15 -10.14 -2.05 1.96
N ALA A 16 -9.54 -1.28 2.87
CA ALA A 16 -8.21 -0.72 2.70
C ALA A 16 -7.30 -1.10 3.87
N VAL A 17 -6.11 -1.60 3.54
CA VAL A 17 -5.00 -1.80 4.47
C VAL A 17 -3.96 -0.74 4.14
N ILE A 18 -3.84 0.23 5.03
CA ILE A 18 -2.99 1.41 4.84
C ILE A 18 -2.00 1.49 5.99
N THR A 19 -0.78 1.91 5.67
CA THR A 19 0.27 2.23 6.65
C THR A 19 0.67 3.69 6.45
N GLU A 20 1.31 4.28 7.46
CA GLU A 20 1.86 5.65 7.37
C GLU A 20 3.34 5.66 6.98
N PHE A 21 4.01 4.52 7.13
CA PHE A 21 5.44 4.35 6.91
C PHE A 21 5.79 2.90 6.60
N GLY A 22 6.94 2.72 5.96
CA GLY A 22 7.63 1.44 5.76
C GLY A 22 8.82 1.30 6.70
N ARG A 23 9.75 0.43 6.32
CA ARG A 23 11.02 0.19 7.03
C ARG A 23 12.16 0.26 6.04
N THR A 24 13.33 0.75 6.49
CA THR A 24 14.51 0.78 5.63
C THR A 24 14.81 -0.62 5.07
N PRO A 25 15.14 -0.74 3.78
CA PRO A 25 15.54 -2.02 3.19
C PRO A 25 16.90 -2.49 3.74
N LYS A 26 17.72 -1.57 4.27
CA LYS A 26 18.99 -1.84 4.94
C LYS A 26 18.82 -2.01 6.45
N ILE A 27 19.54 -3.00 7.00
CA ILE A 27 19.66 -3.22 8.46
C ILE A 27 20.57 -2.14 9.06
N ASN A 28 20.15 -1.56 10.17
CA ASN A 28 20.88 -0.50 10.87
C ASN A 28 21.95 -1.07 11.84
N GLY A 29 22.67 -0.17 12.52
CA GLY A 29 23.76 -0.54 13.44
C GLY A 29 23.32 -1.31 14.69
N THR A 30 22.02 -1.39 14.96
CA THR A 30 21.44 -2.11 16.11
C THR A 30 20.69 -3.39 15.69
N ALA A 31 20.98 -3.91 14.49
CA ALA A 31 20.34 -5.10 13.90
C ALA A 31 18.82 -4.96 13.66
N GLY A 32 18.31 -3.73 13.61
CA GLY A 32 16.92 -3.40 13.28
C GLY A 32 16.77 -2.80 11.88
N ARG A 33 15.57 -2.27 11.60
CA ARG A 33 15.27 -1.42 10.42
C ARG A 33 14.62 -0.13 10.90
N ASP A 34 14.99 0.99 10.32
CA ASP A 34 14.53 2.30 10.75
C ASP A 34 13.12 2.59 10.24
N HIS A 35 12.47 3.56 10.87
CA HIS A 35 11.22 4.14 10.37
C HIS A 35 11.48 4.84 9.02
N TRP A 36 10.66 4.55 8.02
CA TRP A 36 10.95 4.97 6.64
C TRP A 36 9.69 5.45 5.92
N SER A 37 9.52 6.77 5.79
CA SER A 37 8.34 7.38 5.14
C SER A 37 8.43 7.44 3.62
N ASP A 38 9.62 7.27 3.05
CA ASP A 38 9.83 7.52 1.62
C ASP A 38 9.08 6.51 0.74
N VAL A 39 8.95 5.26 1.19
CA VAL A 39 8.22 4.24 0.45
C VAL A 39 7.54 3.21 1.36
N PHE A 40 6.29 2.92 1.04
CA PHE A 40 5.47 1.88 1.65
C PHE A 40 4.39 1.44 0.64
N SER A 41 3.62 0.41 0.99
CA SER A 41 2.58 -0.13 0.12
C SER A 41 1.24 -0.18 0.85
N ILE A 42 0.19 0.10 0.09
CA ILE A 42 -1.20 -0.05 0.54
C ILE A 42 -1.85 -1.16 -0.27
N VAL A 43 -2.87 -1.80 0.30
CA VAL A 43 -3.68 -2.80 -0.39
C VAL A 43 -5.15 -2.40 -0.27
N MET A 44 -5.85 -2.39 -1.39
CA MET A 44 -7.27 -2.05 -1.45
C MET A 44 -8.05 -3.10 -2.24
N ALA A 45 -9.28 -3.38 -1.82
CA ALA A 45 -10.20 -4.30 -2.50
C ALA A 45 -11.67 -3.90 -2.26
N GLY A 46 -12.54 -4.27 -3.18
CA GLY A 46 -13.97 -3.92 -3.12
C GLY A 46 -14.27 -2.48 -3.57
N GLY A 47 -15.46 -1.99 -3.24
CA GLY A 47 -15.90 -0.62 -3.55
C GLY A 47 -16.04 -0.32 -5.05
N GLY A 48 -16.30 -1.35 -5.87
CA GLY A 48 -16.45 -1.20 -7.32
C GLY A 48 -15.15 -0.85 -8.06
N LEU A 49 -14.00 -0.93 -7.37
CA LEU A 49 -12.70 -0.64 -7.97
C LEU A 49 -12.32 -1.68 -9.03
N LYS A 50 -11.58 -1.25 -10.05
CA LYS A 50 -10.89 -2.15 -10.98
C LYS A 50 -9.74 -2.85 -10.23
N SER A 51 -9.98 -4.07 -9.80
CA SER A 51 -9.02 -4.88 -9.05
C SER A 51 -7.97 -5.56 -9.95
N GLY A 52 -7.00 -6.26 -9.34
CA GLY A 52 -5.96 -6.99 -10.06
C GLY A 52 -4.83 -6.10 -10.63
N GLN A 53 -4.72 -4.86 -10.15
CA GLN A 53 -3.72 -3.91 -10.60
C GLN A 53 -2.58 -3.78 -9.58
N VAL A 54 -1.36 -3.61 -10.08
CA VAL A 54 -0.22 -3.09 -9.32
C VAL A 54 0.02 -1.68 -9.82
N ILE A 55 -0.03 -0.71 -8.91
CA ILE A 55 0.11 0.71 -9.24
C ILE A 55 1.43 1.21 -8.67
N GLY A 56 2.31 1.65 -9.57
CA GLY A 56 3.62 2.17 -9.24
C GLY A 56 4.63 1.11 -8.80
N THR A 57 5.86 1.55 -8.58
CA THR A 57 6.99 0.70 -8.17
C THR A 57 7.90 1.45 -7.21
N SER A 58 8.70 0.72 -6.45
CA SER A 58 9.89 1.27 -5.80
C SER A 58 11.10 1.12 -6.71
N ASN A 59 12.20 1.80 -6.38
CA ASN A 59 13.48 1.54 -7.02
C ASN A 59 13.92 0.08 -6.75
N SER A 60 14.93 -0.40 -7.48
CA SER A 60 15.42 -1.79 -7.34
C SER A 60 15.94 -2.16 -5.94
N ARG A 61 16.13 -1.16 -5.05
CA ARG A 61 16.56 -1.34 -3.66
C ARG A 61 15.42 -1.24 -2.65
N GLY A 62 14.19 -0.89 -3.07
CA GLY A 62 13.06 -0.70 -2.18
C GLY A 62 13.20 0.52 -1.25
N GLU A 63 13.95 1.53 -1.66
CA GLU A 63 14.28 2.70 -0.83
C GLU A 63 13.32 3.87 -1.09
N VAL A 64 12.91 4.08 -2.33
CA VAL A 64 12.09 5.23 -2.73
C VAL A 64 11.13 4.81 -3.85
N PRO A 65 10.03 5.57 -4.09
CA PRO A 65 9.16 5.37 -5.24
C PRO A 65 9.93 5.61 -6.56
N HIS A 66 9.55 4.91 -7.63
CA HIS A 66 10.15 5.03 -8.95
C HIS A 66 9.07 5.30 -10.01
N ASP A 67 8.35 4.27 -10.47
CA ASP A 67 7.29 4.45 -11.46
C ASP A 67 6.00 4.88 -10.77
N ARG A 68 5.31 5.87 -11.35
CA ARG A 68 4.00 6.36 -10.90
C ARG A 68 3.91 6.47 -9.36
N PRO A 69 4.71 7.35 -8.73
CA PRO A 69 4.61 7.60 -7.30
C PRO A 69 3.20 8.06 -6.93
N VAL A 70 2.71 7.58 -5.79
CA VAL A 70 1.43 7.98 -5.20
C VAL A 70 1.73 8.59 -3.84
N HIS A 71 1.26 9.79 -3.59
CA HIS A 71 1.46 10.49 -2.33
C HIS A 71 0.32 10.18 -1.35
N TYR A 72 0.57 10.33 -0.05
CA TYR A 72 -0.42 10.05 0.98
C TYR A 72 -1.71 10.87 0.80
N ASN A 73 -1.60 12.12 0.31
CA ASN A 73 -2.74 12.96 -0.03
C ASN A 73 -3.59 12.41 -1.18
N ASP A 74 -3.05 11.54 -2.05
CA ASP A 74 -3.85 10.95 -3.13
C ASP A 74 -4.79 9.83 -2.63
N VAL A 75 -4.65 9.42 -1.36
CA VAL A 75 -5.35 8.26 -0.78
C VAL A 75 -6.13 8.61 0.48
N LEU A 76 -5.58 9.48 1.35
CA LEU A 76 -6.08 9.72 2.70
C LEU A 76 -6.75 11.11 2.92
N ALA A 77 -6.69 12.03 1.95
CA ALA A 77 -7.16 13.41 2.13
C ALA A 77 -7.85 13.99 0.89
#